data_AF-A0A3N9VXJ1-F1
#
_entry.id   AF-A0A3N9VXJ1-F1
#
_cell.length_a   1.000
_cell.length_b   1.000
_cell.length_c   1.000
_cell.angle_alpha   90.00
_cell.angle_beta   90.00
_cell.angle_gamma   90.00
#
_symmetry.space_group_name_H-M   'P 1'
#
loop_
_entity.id
_entity.type
_entity.pdbx_description
1 polymer ?
#
loop_
_entity_poly.entity_id
_entity_poly.type
_entity_poly.pdbx_seq_one_letter_code
_entity_poly.pdbx_strand_id
1 'polypeptide(L)'
;MFSVRSIISGCAILAMVVLGSAHEGYGQERLKLATTTSTENTGLLEVLLPPFERRFDTRVDVIAVGTGKALKLGENGDVDVILVHD
;
A
#
# COMPACT_ATOMS: atom_id res chain seq x y z
N MET A 1 36.37 -5.54 41.81
CA MET A 1 36.59 -4.53 40.75
C MET A 1 36.21 -5.12 39.39
N PHE A 2 34.94 -5.45 39.20
CA PHE A 2 34.40 -5.83 37.91
C PHE A 2 33.00 -5.26 37.78
N SER A 3 32.72 -4.79 36.57
CA SER A 3 31.39 -4.68 35.98
C SER A 3 30.60 -3.38 36.03
N VAL A 4 31.02 -2.28 36.67
CA VAL A 4 30.30 -0.99 36.46
C VAL A 4 30.47 -0.50 35.01
N ARG A 5 31.68 -0.62 34.44
CA ARG A 5 31.96 -0.28 33.04
C ARG A 5 31.28 -1.21 32.04
N SER A 6 31.05 -2.48 32.41
CA SER A 6 30.39 -3.47 31.54
C SER A 6 28.86 -3.29 31.52
N ILE A 7 28.26 -2.91 32.67
CA ILE A 7 26.83 -2.56 32.76
C ILE A 7 26.52 -1.29 31.97
N ILE A 8 27.37 -0.25 32.07
CA ILE A 8 27.17 1.01 31.33
C ILE A 8 27.30 0.77 29.81
N SER A 9 28.26 -0.06 29.37
CA SER A 9 28.42 -0.40 27.95
C SER A 9 27.25 -1.25 27.43
N GLY A 10 26.72 -2.17 28.24
CA GLY A 10 25.54 -2.99 27.88
C GLY A 10 24.26 -2.16 27.73
N CYS A 11 24.01 -1.22 28.65
CA CYS A 11 22.88 -0.29 28.54
C CYS A 11 23.01 0.67 27.35
N ALA A 12 24.23 1.12 27.01
CA ALA A 12 24.44 1.99 25.86
C ALA A 12 24.14 1.28 24.53
N ILE A 13 24.54 0.02 24.38
CA ILE A 13 24.26 -0.78 23.19
C ILE A 13 22.76 -1.10 23.09
N LEU A 14 22.12 -1.44 24.21
CA LEU A 14 20.68 -1.70 24.26
C LEU A 14 19.87 -0.45 23.89
N ALA A 15 20.28 0.73 24.37
CA ALA A 15 19.64 1.99 24.02
C ALA A 15 19.79 2.33 22.53
N MET A 16 20.97 2.07 21.94
CA MET A 16 21.23 2.35 20.52
C MET A 16 20.42 1.45 19.58
N VAL A 17 20.15 0.20 19.96
CA VAL A 17 19.31 -0.73 19.19
C VAL A 17 17.83 -0.31 19.24
N VAL A 18 17.34 0.16 20.40
CA VAL A 18 15.93 0.61 20.55
C VAL A 18 15.65 1.89 19.76
N LEU A 19 16.63 2.76 19.58
CA LEU A 19 16.51 3.99 18.78
C LEU A 19 16.54 3.75 17.25
N GLY A 20 16.97 2.59 16.78
CA GLY A 20 17.09 2.28 15.34
C GLY A 20 15.83 1.71 14.67
N SER A 21 14.81 1.32 15.44
CA SER A 21 13.68 0.52 14.92
C SER A 21 12.42 1.32 14.55
N ALA A 22 12.43 2.66 14.65
CA ALA A 22 11.22 3.47 14.50
C ALA A 22 11.08 4.19 13.15
N HIS A 23 11.64 3.63 12.07
CA HIS A 23 11.29 4.05 10.72
C HIS A 23 10.25 3.08 10.14
N GLU A 24 9.02 3.18 10.65
CA GLU A 24 7.86 2.82 9.83
C GLU A 24 7.82 3.86 8.70
N GLY A 25 8.44 3.52 7.58
CA GLY A 25 8.27 4.30 6.37
C GLY A 25 6.79 4.31 6.07
N TYR A 26 6.15 5.48 6.17
CA TYR A 26 4.85 5.75 5.56
C TYR A 26 5.04 5.62 4.04
N GLY A 27 5.08 4.37 3.55
CA GLY A 27 4.99 4.09 2.14
C GLY A 27 3.57 4.45 1.71
N GLN A 28 3.43 5.16 0.59
CA GLN A 28 2.12 5.45 0.03
C GLN A 28 1.29 4.16 -0.05
N GLU A 29 0.12 4.17 0.57
CA GLU A 29 -0.80 3.03 0.54
C GLU A 29 -1.18 2.74 -0.92
N ARG A 30 -1.21 1.46 -1.29
CA ARG A 30 -1.55 1.01 -2.64
C ARG A 30 -2.90 0.34 -2.62
N LEU A 31 -3.81 0.82 -3.48
CA LEU A 31 -5.14 0.28 -3.66
C LEU A 31 -5.26 -0.35 -5.04
N LYS A 32 -5.65 -1.61 -5.09
CA LYS A 32 -5.84 -2.35 -6.35
C LYS A 32 -7.31 -2.28 -6.78
N LEU A 33 -7.54 -1.77 -7.98
CA LEU A 33 -8.86 -1.63 -8.57
C LEU A 33 -8.99 -2.53 -9.81
N ALA A 34 -9.89 -3.50 -9.78
CA ALA A 34 -10.29 -4.24 -10.97
C ALA A 34 -11.40 -3.48 -11.72
N THR A 35 -11.26 -3.34 -13.03
CA THR A 35 -12.26 -2.69 -13.89
C THR A 35 -12.46 -3.43 -15.20
N THR A 36 -13.47 -3.02 -15.99
CA THR A 36 -13.67 -3.52 -17.35
C THR A 36 -12.80 -2.77 -18.37
N THR A 37 -12.35 -3.47 -19.42
CA THR A 37 -11.63 -2.83 -20.53
C THR A 37 -12.47 -1.77 -21.25
N SER A 38 -13.80 -1.94 -21.29
CA SER A 38 -14.71 -0.92 -21.81
C SER A 38 -14.66 0.37 -21.00
N THR A 39 -14.54 0.28 -19.67
CA THR A 39 -14.39 1.45 -18.79
C THR A 39 -13.03 2.10 -18.95
N GLU A 40 -11.96 1.30 -18.95
CA GLU A 40 -10.59 1.82 -19.07
C GLU A 40 -10.41 2.61 -20.36
N ASN A 41 -10.91 2.09 -21.49
CA ASN A 41 -10.80 2.74 -22.80
C ASN A 41 -11.54 4.09 -22.90
N THR A 42 -12.42 4.41 -21.95
CA THR A 42 -13.07 5.73 -21.91
C THR A 42 -12.15 6.84 -21.41
N GLY A 43 -11.05 6.50 -20.73
CA GLY A 43 -10.20 7.46 -20.04
C GLY A 43 -10.81 8.04 -18.75
N LEU A 44 -11.94 7.51 -18.27
CA LEU A 44 -12.60 7.97 -17.05
C LEU A 44 -11.67 7.93 -15.83
N LEU A 45 -10.93 6.83 -15.67
CA LEU A 45 -10.05 6.63 -14.51
C LEU A 45 -8.82 7.54 -14.56
N GLU A 46 -8.34 7.90 -15.75
CA GLU A 46 -7.23 8.86 -15.92
C GLU A 46 -7.58 10.25 -15.38
N VAL A 47 -8.86 10.62 -15.36
CA VAL A 47 -9.34 11.89 -14.82
C VAL A 47 -9.65 11.81 -13.32
N LEU A 48 -10.22 10.69 -12.87
CA LEU A 48 -10.68 10.51 -11.49
C LEU A 48 -9.57 10.15 -10.50
N LEU A 49 -8.58 9.35 -10.93
CA LEU A 49 -7.53 8.87 -10.03
C LEU A 49 -6.54 9.97 -9.60
N PRO A 50 -6.04 10.86 -10.46
CA PRO A 50 -5.07 11.88 -10.02
C PRO A 50 -5.55 12.82 -8.89
N PRO A 51 -6.81 13.31 -8.85
CA PRO A 51 -7.30 14.06 -7.71
C PRO A 51 -7.55 13.18 -6.47
N PHE A 52 -7.93 11.91 -6.66
CA PHE A 52 -8.09 10.95 -5.55
C PHE A 52 -6.74 10.64 -4.89
N GLU A 53 -5.74 10.22 -5.66
CA GLU A 53 -4.39 9.89 -5.18
C GLU A 53 -3.74 11.06 -4.43
N ARG A 54 -3.88 12.29 -4.96
CA ARG A 54 -3.37 13.51 -4.28
C ARG A 54 -4.08 13.83 -2.97
N ARG A 55 -5.37 13.52 -2.85
CA ARG A 55 -6.16 13.83 -1.65
C ARG A 55 -5.90 12.85 -0.52
N PHE A 56 -5.70 11.58 -0.86
CA PHE A 56 -5.58 10.49 0.11
C PHE A 56 -4.14 9.98 0.29
N ASP A 57 -3.17 10.57 -0.41
CA ASP A 57 -1.77 10.12 -0.43
C ASP A 57 -1.63 8.61 -0.68
N THR A 58 -2.45 8.12 -1.61
CA THR A 58 -2.58 6.72 -1.99
C THR A 58 -2.30 6.58 -3.47
N ARG A 59 -1.81 5.42 -3.89
CA ARG A 59 -1.65 5.06 -5.31
C ARG A 59 -2.66 3.99 -5.70
N VAL A 60 -3.31 4.15 -6.85
CA VAL A 60 -4.31 3.21 -7.36
C VAL A 60 -3.73 2.41 -8.53
N ASP A 61 -3.61 1.10 -8.35
CA ASP A 61 -3.21 0.18 -9.42
C ASP A 61 -4.46 -0.36 -10.13
N VAL A 62 -4.63 -0.01 -11.41
CA VAL A 62 -5.79 -0.43 -12.20
C VAL A 62 -5.50 -1.73 -12.96
N ILE A 63 -6.43 -2.68 -12.89
CA ILE A 63 -6.40 -3.95 -13.60
C ILE A 63 -7.64 -4.02 -14.51
N ALA A 64 -7.46 -3.68 -15.79
CA ALA A 64 -8.52 -3.73 -16.78
C ALA A 64 -8.66 -5.15 -17.38
N VAL A 65 -9.77 -5.82 -17.11
CA VAL A 65 -10.07 -7.19 -17.58
C VAL A 65 -11.55 -7.33 -17.94
N GLY A 66 -11.99 -8.43 -18.55
CA GLY A 66 -13.43 -8.66 -18.74
C GLY A 66 -14.18 -8.78 -17.40
N THR A 67 -15.47 -8.42 -17.37
CA THR A 67 -16.32 -8.42 -16.15
C THR A 67 -16.21 -9.70 -15.33
N GLY A 68 -16.32 -10.87 -15.97
CA GLY A 68 -16.23 -12.15 -15.27
C GLY A 68 -14.86 -12.42 -14.63
N LYS A 69 -13.78 -11.85 -15.17
CA LYS A 69 -12.44 -11.93 -14.56
C LYS A 69 -12.26 -10.90 -13.45
N ALA A 70 -12.82 -9.70 -13.59
CA ALA A 70 -12.81 -8.68 -12.54
C ALA A 70 -13.50 -9.17 -11.27
N LEU A 71 -14.66 -9.82 -11.42
CA LEU A 71 -15.39 -10.43 -10.30
C LEU A 71 -14.57 -11.53 -9.62
N LYS A 72 -13.98 -12.46 -10.38
CA LYS A 72 -13.12 -13.52 -9.83
C LYS A 72 -11.91 -12.99 -9.07
N LEU A 73 -11.28 -11.91 -9.55
CA LEU A 73 -10.18 -11.27 -8.83
C LEU A 73 -10.63 -10.72 -7.47
N GLY A 74 -11.82 -10.15 -7.40
CA GLY A 74 -12.37 -9.70 -6.12
C GLY A 74 -12.79 -10.86 -5.20
N GLU A 75 -13.38 -11.92 -5.75
CA GLU A 75 -13.72 -13.14 -4.98
C GLU A 75 -12.48 -13.77 -4.34
N ASN A 76 -11.35 -13.76 -5.05
CA ASN A 76 -10.07 -14.28 -4.55
C ASN A 76 -9.36 -13.34 -3.57
N GLY A 77 -9.80 -12.09 -3.44
CA GLY A 77 -9.08 -11.05 -2.68
C GLY A 77 -7.79 -10.56 -3.35
N ASP A 78 -7.67 -10.74 -4.67
CA ASP A 78 -6.50 -10.25 -5.44
C ASP A 78 -6.53 -8.72 -5.59
N VAL A 79 -7.71 -8.10 -5.42
CA VAL A 79 -7.98 -6.66 -5.56
C VAL A 79 -8.84 -6.15 -4.40
N ASP A 80 -8.72 -4.86 -4.11
CA ASP A 80 -9.41 -4.20 -2.99
C ASP A 80 -10.78 -3.64 -3.42
N VAL A 81 -10.91 -3.24 -4.69
CA VAL A 81 -12.12 -2.63 -5.25
C VAL A 81 -12.42 -3.21 -6.63
N ILE A 82 -13.70 -3.40 -6.92
CA ILE A 82 -14.18 -3.78 -8.25
C ILE A 82 -15.10 -2.66 -8.77
N LEU A 83 -14.87 -2.24 -10.02
CA LEU A 83 -15.73 -1.33 -10.75
C LEU A 83 -16.18 -2.01 -12.06
N VAL A 84 -17.44 -2.39 -12.13
CA VAL A 84 -18.05 -2.99 -13.33
C VAL A 84 -19.32 -2.23 -13.69
N HIS A 85 -19.68 -2.25 -14.97
CA HIS A 85 -20.93 -1.70 -15.48
C HIS A 85 -21.56 -2.70 -16.47
N ASP A 86 -22.89 -2.62 -16.63
CA ASP A 86 -23.66 -3.34 -17.65
C ASP A 86 -23.58 -2.63 -19.02
#